data_AF-A0A964WXZ2-F1
#
_entry.id   AF-A0A964WXZ2-F1
#
_cell.length_a   1.000
_cell.length_b   1.000
_cell.length_c   1.000
_cell.angle_alpha   90.00
_cell.angle_beta   90.00
_cell.angle_gamma   90.00
#
_symmetry.space_group_name_H-M   'P 1'
#
loop_
_entity.id
_entity.type
_entity.pdbx_description
1 polymer ?
#
loop_
_entity_poly.entity_id
_entity_poly.type
_entity_poly.pdbx_seq_one_letter_code
_entity_poly.pdbx_strand_id
1 'polypeptide(L)'
;MSQIRVPRGQNQILLDGRIDSKEWRRAETITIEKGSQIRFLQDDKNLYIAVEGRKKWTRYVDLYLKQDAVLTNLHASMQLGERMLKGNWNDTLPKWNWGNNTDWKANTVKIISDEEDVPLREALASYDGFEFQISKERMTDNELLIRVEFRDFEGKAPDIIFPEGTSRYTPQQWLRLDLK
;
A
#
# COMPACT_ATOMS: atom_id res chain seq x y z
N MET A 1 16.01 6.28 -11.87
CA MET A 1 15.22 5.98 -10.66
C MET A 1 14.51 7.25 -10.27
N SER A 2 13.18 7.24 -10.15
CA SER A 2 12.42 8.42 -9.72
C SER A 2 12.56 8.62 -8.21
N GLN A 3 12.64 9.87 -7.77
CA GLN A 3 12.66 10.26 -6.37
C GLN A 3 11.61 11.34 -6.14
N ILE A 4 10.90 11.27 -5.03
CA ILE A 4 10.01 12.32 -4.56
C ILE A 4 10.32 12.69 -3.12
N ARG A 5 10.07 13.95 -2.76
CA ARG A 5 10.07 14.38 -1.37
C ARG A 5 8.64 14.28 -0.84
N VAL A 6 8.46 13.61 0.29
CA VAL A 6 7.12 13.45 0.88
C VAL A 6 6.78 14.72 1.67
N PRO A 7 5.67 15.41 1.35
CA PRO A 7 5.30 16.65 2.03
C PRO A 7 4.84 16.38 3.47
N ARG A 8 5.08 17.36 4.35
CA ARG A 8 4.57 17.32 5.71
C ARG A 8 3.13 17.85 5.78
N GLY A 9 2.27 17.15 6.52
CA GLY A 9 0.91 17.53 6.85
C GLY A 9 0.62 17.31 8.34
N GLN A 10 -0.39 18.01 8.84
CA GLN A 10 -0.92 17.81 10.21
C GLN A 10 -2.35 17.25 10.17
N ASN A 11 -2.79 16.78 9.01
CA ASN A 11 -4.13 16.23 8.85
C ASN A 11 -4.14 14.83 9.48
N GLN A 12 -5.16 14.55 10.28
CA GLN A 12 -5.45 13.20 10.70
C GLN A 12 -5.98 12.43 9.47
N ILE A 13 -5.21 11.44 9.03
CA ILE A 13 -5.64 10.52 7.96
C ILE A 13 -6.46 9.41 8.61
N LEU A 14 -7.69 9.22 8.14
CA LEU A 14 -8.50 8.08 8.53
C LEU A 14 -8.15 6.89 7.63
N LEU A 15 -7.98 5.71 8.23
CA LEU A 15 -7.73 4.48 7.48
C LEU A 15 -9.07 3.76 7.27
N ASP A 16 -9.98 4.37 6.51
CA ASP A 16 -11.33 3.88 6.29
C ASP A 16 -11.62 3.47 4.84
N GLY A 17 -10.63 3.62 3.96
CA GLY A 17 -10.71 3.27 2.54
C GLY A 17 -11.39 4.35 1.70
N ARG A 18 -11.65 5.54 2.25
CA ARG A 18 -12.21 6.71 1.54
C ARG A 18 -11.14 7.79 1.44
N ILE A 19 -10.53 7.89 0.26
CA ILE A 19 -9.36 8.74 0.04
C ILE A 19 -9.81 10.20 -0.21
N ASP A 20 -10.31 10.84 0.84
CA ASP A 20 -10.94 12.15 0.77
C ASP A 20 -9.95 13.26 0.38
N SER A 21 -10.39 14.13 -0.52
CA SER A 21 -9.56 15.22 -1.05
C SER A 21 -9.12 16.24 0.01
N LYS A 22 -9.89 16.45 1.07
CA LYS A 22 -9.55 17.40 2.16
C LYS A 22 -8.52 16.81 3.11
N GLU A 23 -8.64 15.52 3.42
CA GLU A 23 -7.66 14.77 4.23
C GLU A 23 -6.30 14.72 3.53
N TRP A 24 -6.32 14.42 2.23
CA TRP A 24 -5.11 14.25 1.42
C TRP A 24 -4.66 15.52 0.66
N ARG A 25 -5.23 16.70 0.96
CA ARG A 25 -5.01 17.94 0.18
C ARG A 25 -3.55 18.41 0.05
N ARG A 26 -2.68 17.99 0.96
CA ARG A 26 -1.24 18.35 0.99
C ARG A 26 -0.34 17.21 0.49
N ALA A 27 -0.93 16.09 0.08
CA ALA A 27 -0.17 14.91 -0.31
C ALA A 27 0.47 15.10 -1.68
N GLU A 28 1.67 14.58 -1.84
CA GLU A 28 2.27 14.41 -3.15
C GLU A 28 1.53 13.29 -3.87
N THR A 29 1.04 13.55 -5.08
CA THR A 29 0.21 12.60 -5.83
C THR A 29 0.91 12.18 -7.10
N ILE A 30 1.10 10.87 -7.26
CA ILE A 30 1.61 10.26 -8.48
C ILE A 30 0.46 9.53 -9.18
N THR A 31 0.13 9.96 -10.39
CA THR A 31 -0.76 9.20 -11.26
C THR A 31 -0.02 7.99 -11.82
N ILE A 32 -0.54 6.78 -11.57
CA ILE A 32 0.00 5.53 -12.13
C ILE A 32 -0.52 5.37 -13.57
N GLU A 33 -1.84 5.49 -13.72
CA GLU A 33 -2.57 5.38 -14.98
C GLU A 33 -3.89 6.14 -14.86
N LYS A 34 -4.69 6.21 -15.94
CA LYS A 34 -5.97 6.92 -15.91
C LYS A 34 -6.92 6.36 -14.85
N GLY A 35 -7.08 7.11 -13.75
CA GLY A 35 -7.96 6.77 -12.63
C GLY A 35 -7.28 6.03 -11.47
N SER A 36 -6.01 5.65 -11.59
CA SER A 36 -5.25 5.04 -10.49
C SER A 36 -4.10 5.96 -10.06
N GLN A 37 -3.92 6.15 -8.76
CA GLN A 37 -2.93 7.08 -8.23
C GLN A 37 -2.43 6.67 -6.85
N ILE A 38 -1.26 7.17 -6.47
CA ILE A 38 -0.70 7.00 -5.13
C ILE A 38 -0.51 8.38 -4.52
N ARG A 39 -0.92 8.56 -3.27
CA ARG A 39 -0.72 9.79 -2.51
C ARG A 39 0.21 9.54 -1.34
N PHE A 40 1.15 10.46 -1.12
CA PHE A 40 2.13 10.40 -0.05
C PHE A 40 2.01 11.63 0.83
N LEU A 41 1.89 11.39 2.14
CA LEU A 41 1.89 12.44 3.15
C LEU A 41 2.68 11.94 4.34
N GLN A 42 3.29 12.83 5.12
CA GLN A 42 3.88 12.45 6.39
C GLN A 42 3.60 13.48 7.47
N ASP A 43 3.60 13.06 8.72
CA ASP A 43 3.70 13.94 9.87
C ASP A 43 5.00 13.64 10.64
N ASP A 44 5.12 14.09 11.88
CA ASP A 44 6.33 13.86 12.68
C ASP A 44 6.47 12.40 13.15
N LYS A 45 5.39 11.61 13.13
CA LYS A 45 5.32 10.25 13.68
C LYS A 45 5.13 9.17 12.61
N ASN A 46 4.49 9.49 11.49
CA ASN A 46 4.03 8.52 10.52
C ASN A 46 4.30 8.97 9.08
N LEU A 47 4.50 7.98 8.23
CA LEU A 47 4.33 8.07 6.79
C LEU A 47 2.94 7.52 6.44
N TYR A 48 2.22 8.26 5.61
CA TYR A 48 0.92 7.88 5.08
C TYR A 48 1.02 7.64 3.57
N ILE A 49 0.46 6.52 3.12
CA ILE A 49 0.44 6.14 1.71
C ILE A 49 -0.99 5.71 1.36
N ALA A 50 -1.63 6.42 0.45
CA ALA A 50 -2.89 5.98 -0.15
C ALA A 50 -2.65 5.44 -1.54
N VAL A 51 -3.21 4.28 -1.85
CA VAL A 51 -3.18 3.65 -3.17
C VAL A 51 -4.60 3.55 -3.67
N GLU A 52 -4.94 4.38 -4.65
CA GLU A 52 -6.27 4.53 -5.22
C GLU A 52 -6.33 3.82 -6.57
N GLY A 53 -7.35 2.99 -6.77
CA GLY A 53 -7.55 2.25 -8.02
C GLY A 53 -8.60 2.90 -8.92
N ARG A 54 -8.46 2.74 -10.24
CA ARG A 54 -9.43 3.21 -11.26
C ARG A 54 -10.89 2.86 -10.99
N LYS A 55 -11.14 1.74 -10.32
CA LYS A 55 -12.48 1.27 -10.03
C LYS A 55 -12.57 0.88 -8.56
N LYS A 56 -13.71 1.18 -7.95
CA LYS A 56 -14.03 0.85 -6.55
C LYS A 56 -14.38 -0.63 -6.36
N TRP A 57 -13.55 -1.52 -6.90
CA TRP A 57 -13.75 -2.96 -6.82
C TRP A 57 -12.70 -3.63 -5.96
N THR A 58 -13.02 -4.87 -5.62
CA THR A 58 -12.23 -5.76 -4.79
C THR A 58 -10.82 -5.95 -5.32
N ARG A 59 -9.87 -5.43 -4.57
CA ARG A 59 -8.44 -5.66 -4.76
C ARG A 59 -7.80 -5.77 -3.39
N TYR A 60 -6.60 -6.35 -3.36
CA TYR A 60 -5.70 -6.22 -2.24
C TYR A 60 -4.43 -5.50 -2.70
N VAL A 61 -3.67 -5.00 -1.73
CA VAL A 61 -2.43 -4.28 -1.98
C VAL A 61 -1.28 -4.96 -1.28
N ASP A 62 -0.22 -5.24 -2.04
CA ASP A 62 1.10 -5.53 -1.49
C ASP A 62 1.96 -4.27 -1.62
N LEU A 63 2.35 -3.72 -0.48
CA LEU A 63 3.27 -2.59 -0.36
C LEU A 63 4.65 -3.11 0.05
N TYR A 64 5.57 -3.06 -0.89
CA TYR A 64 6.96 -3.44 -0.67
C TYR A 64 7.78 -2.25 -0.22
N LEU A 65 8.52 -2.44 0.86
CA LEU A 65 9.36 -1.43 1.50
C LEU A 65 10.79 -1.93 1.55
N LYS A 66 11.74 -1.11 1.10
CA LYS A 66 13.17 -1.39 1.19
C LYS A 66 13.88 -0.24 1.89
N GLN A 67 14.56 -0.56 2.99
CA GLN A 67 15.42 0.35 3.73
C GLN A 67 16.70 -0.40 4.12
N ASP A 68 17.87 0.23 3.99
CA ASP A 68 19.19 -0.36 4.26
C ASP A 68 19.43 -1.72 3.61
N ALA A 69 19.43 -2.80 4.40
CA ALA A 69 19.48 -4.21 3.96
C ALA A 69 18.14 -4.95 4.14
N VAL A 70 17.15 -4.32 4.78
CA VAL A 70 15.85 -4.92 5.08
C VAL A 70 14.89 -4.71 3.91
N LEU A 71 14.19 -5.78 3.53
CA LEU A 71 13.09 -5.74 2.59
C LEU A 71 11.85 -6.33 3.25
N THR A 72 10.74 -5.61 3.21
CA THR A 72 9.46 -6.04 3.78
C THR A 72 8.38 -5.97 2.71
N ASN A 73 7.42 -6.88 2.78
CA ASN A 73 6.14 -6.78 2.09
C ASN A 73 5.01 -6.66 3.13
N LEU A 74 4.26 -5.56 3.05
CA LEU A 74 3.05 -5.30 3.83
C LEU A 74 1.83 -5.59 2.97
N HIS A 75 0.98 -6.48 3.43
CA HIS A 75 -0.20 -6.93 2.72
C HIS A 75 -1.46 -6.37 3.36
N ALA A 76 -2.30 -5.71 2.56
CA ALA A 76 -3.61 -5.22 2.97
C ALA A 76 -4.71 -5.83 2.09
N SER A 77 -5.55 -6.65 2.71
CA SER A 77 -6.71 -7.30 2.10
C SER A 77 -7.86 -7.36 3.11
N MET A 78 -8.57 -8.48 3.20
CA MET A 78 -9.48 -8.76 4.32
C MET A 78 -8.71 -8.94 5.65
N GLN A 79 -7.44 -9.33 5.56
CA GLN A 79 -6.54 -9.45 6.70
C GLN A 79 -5.21 -8.76 6.41
N LEU A 80 -4.63 -8.13 7.43
CA LEU A 80 -3.30 -7.53 7.33
C LEU A 80 -2.22 -8.58 7.59
N GLY A 81 -1.18 -8.57 6.77
CA GLY A 81 -0.04 -9.48 6.88
C GLY A 81 1.27 -8.78 6.62
N GLU A 82 2.32 -9.25 7.25
CA GLU A 82 3.68 -8.77 6.99
C GLU A 82 4.62 -9.94 6.74
N ARG A 83 5.60 -9.76 5.87
CA ARG A 83 6.76 -10.65 5.79
C ARG A 83 8.05 -9.90 5.49
N MET A 84 9.14 -10.35 6.10
CA MET A 84 10.49 -9.91 5.77
C MET A 84 11.04 -10.80 4.66
N LEU A 85 11.47 -10.19 3.56
CA LEU A 85 11.95 -10.88 2.36
C LEU A 85 13.48 -10.95 2.40
N LYS A 86 14.05 -12.16 2.35
CA LYS A 86 15.50 -12.40 2.41
C LYS A 86 15.91 -13.43 1.35
N GLY A 87 17.09 -13.23 0.76
CA GLY A 87 17.65 -14.16 -0.24
C GLY A 87 16.74 -14.34 -1.45
N ASN A 88 16.64 -15.58 -1.92
CA ASN A 88 15.67 -15.96 -2.95
C ASN A 88 14.32 -16.27 -2.29
N TRP A 89 13.35 -15.40 -2.51
CA TRP A 89 11.97 -15.53 -2.01
C TRP A 89 10.99 -15.62 -3.18
N ASN A 90 9.76 -16.03 -2.91
CA ASN A 90 8.69 -16.12 -3.92
C ASN A 90 7.34 -15.74 -3.29
N ASP A 91 6.22 -16.00 -3.98
CA ASP A 91 4.90 -15.65 -3.46
C ASP A 91 4.49 -16.43 -2.21
N THR A 92 5.04 -17.64 -2.00
CA THR A 92 4.65 -18.52 -0.89
C THR A 92 5.61 -18.49 0.29
N LEU A 93 6.87 -18.10 0.06
CA LEU A 93 7.93 -18.07 1.06
C LEU A 93 8.70 -16.73 1.02
N PRO A 94 9.01 -16.15 2.19
CA PRO A 94 8.61 -16.59 3.53
C PRO A 94 7.10 -16.42 3.76
N LYS A 95 6.57 -17.24 4.69
CA LYS A 95 5.15 -17.20 5.06
C LYS A 95 4.78 -15.83 5.63
N TRP A 96 3.53 -15.44 5.40
CA TRP A 96 2.94 -14.27 6.03
C TRP A 96 2.89 -14.42 7.55
N ASN A 97 3.25 -13.35 8.25
CA ASN A 97 2.94 -13.15 9.64
C ASN A 97 1.65 -12.32 9.74
N TRP A 98 0.52 -13.02 9.81
CA TRP A 98 -0.81 -12.43 9.81
C TRP A 98 -1.10 -11.71 11.14
N GLY A 99 -1.64 -10.50 11.08
CA GLY A 99 -1.93 -9.67 12.25
C GLY A 99 -0.71 -9.04 12.94
N ASN A 100 0.51 -9.25 12.41
CA ASN A 100 1.73 -8.65 12.92
C ASN A 100 1.97 -7.26 12.32
N ASN A 101 1.03 -6.36 12.56
CA ASN A 101 1.07 -4.97 12.12
C ASN A 101 1.24 -4.03 13.34
N THR A 102 2.37 -4.19 14.03
CA THR A 102 2.67 -3.49 15.30
C THR A 102 3.07 -2.03 15.09
N ASP A 103 3.85 -1.77 14.04
CA ASP A 103 4.42 -0.47 13.68
C ASP A 103 3.85 0.07 12.36
N TRP A 104 2.78 -0.54 11.86
CA TRP A 104 2.02 -0.05 10.72
C TRP A 104 0.56 -0.49 10.82
N LYS A 105 -0.33 0.19 10.09
CA LYS A 105 -1.75 -0.16 9.97
C LYS A 105 -2.22 0.14 8.55
N ALA A 106 -3.29 -0.52 8.14
CA ALA A 106 -4.04 -0.15 6.95
C ALA A 106 -5.54 -0.41 7.16
N ASN A 107 -6.40 0.15 6.32
CA ASN A 107 -7.78 -0.31 6.22
C ASN A 107 -7.82 -1.76 5.71
N THR A 108 -8.85 -2.50 6.10
CA THR A 108 -9.12 -3.86 5.61
C THR A 108 -10.42 -3.91 4.84
N VAL A 109 -10.51 -4.86 3.92
CA VAL A 109 -11.74 -5.14 3.18
C VAL A 109 -12.76 -5.81 4.10
N LYS A 110 -13.97 -5.24 4.19
CA LYS A 110 -15.06 -5.77 5.02
C LYS A 110 -16.08 -6.49 4.17
N ILE A 111 -16.53 -7.65 4.65
CA ILE A 111 -17.70 -8.35 4.14
C ILE A 111 -18.95 -7.65 4.68
N ILE A 112 -19.85 -7.28 3.77
CA ILE A 112 -21.11 -6.57 4.05
C ILE A 112 -22.36 -7.40 3.71
N SER A 113 -22.18 -8.53 3.01
CA SER A 113 -23.23 -9.54 2.80
C SER A 113 -22.59 -10.92 2.88
N ASP A 114 -23.26 -11.85 3.56
CA ASP A 114 -22.91 -13.25 3.69
C ASP A 114 -23.87 -14.18 2.90
N GLU A 115 -24.71 -13.60 2.05
CA GLU A 115 -25.61 -14.35 1.16
C GLU A 115 -24.81 -15.19 0.15
N GLU A 116 -25.09 -16.49 0.08
CA GLU A 116 -24.31 -17.47 -0.71
C GLU A 116 -24.31 -17.19 -2.23
N ASP A 117 -25.34 -16.50 -2.75
CA ASP A 117 -25.50 -16.23 -4.18
C ASP A 117 -25.04 -14.83 -4.60
N VAL A 118 -24.53 -14.01 -3.67
CA VAL A 118 -24.02 -12.68 -3.98
C VAL A 118 -22.57 -12.79 -4.47
N PRO A 119 -22.24 -12.28 -5.68
CA PRO A 119 -20.85 -12.25 -6.14
C PRO A 119 -19.95 -11.60 -5.11
N LEU A 120 -18.75 -12.15 -4.86
CA LEU A 120 -17.82 -11.67 -3.84
C LEU A 120 -17.64 -10.13 -3.88
N ARG A 121 -17.60 -9.56 -5.08
CA ARG A 121 -17.45 -8.12 -5.26
C ARG A 121 -18.61 -7.27 -4.74
N GLU A 122 -19.83 -7.80 -4.76
CA GLU A 122 -21.03 -7.15 -4.24
C GLU A 122 -21.18 -7.40 -2.74
N ALA A 123 -20.64 -8.51 -2.24
CA ALA A 123 -20.57 -8.84 -0.82
C ALA A 123 -19.52 -8.04 -0.04
N LEU A 124 -18.75 -7.15 -0.68
CA LEU A 124 -17.66 -6.41 -0.06
C LEU A 124 -17.91 -4.90 -0.04
N ALA A 125 -17.49 -4.25 1.04
CA ALA A 125 -17.58 -2.81 1.17
C ALA A 125 -16.84 -2.10 0.02
N SER A 126 -17.46 -1.06 -0.53
CA SER A 126 -16.87 -0.25 -1.60
C SER A 126 -15.90 0.77 -1.01
N TYR A 127 -14.65 0.72 -1.46
CA TYR A 127 -13.57 1.62 -1.09
C TYR A 127 -12.97 2.30 -2.33
N ASP A 128 -12.39 3.48 -2.14
CA ASP A 128 -11.59 4.17 -3.16
C ASP A 128 -10.22 3.50 -3.31
N GLY A 129 -9.70 2.91 -2.23
CA GLY A 129 -8.42 2.22 -2.24
C GLY A 129 -7.97 1.74 -0.85
N PHE A 130 -6.65 1.62 -0.69
CA PHE A 130 -6.02 1.28 0.58
C PHE A 130 -5.16 2.43 1.09
N GLU A 131 -5.26 2.69 2.39
CA GLU A 131 -4.54 3.72 3.12
C GLU A 131 -3.67 3.04 4.15
N PHE A 132 -2.38 3.30 4.09
CA PHE A 132 -1.38 2.78 5.01
C PHE A 132 -0.90 3.91 5.90
N GLN A 133 -0.74 3.60 7.19
CA GLN A 133 -0.01 4.40 8.16
C GLN A 133 1.18 3.58 8.65
N ILE A 134 2.39 4.08 8.44
CA ILE A 134 3.63 3.41 8.85
C ILE A 134 4.34 4.29 9.87
N SER A 135 4.62 3.75 11.05
CA SER A 135 5.36 4.46 12.08
C SER A 135 6.77 4.77 11.60
N LYS A 136 7.23 6.00 11.82
CA LYS A 136 8.61 6.41 11.55
C LYS A 136 9.61 5.80 12.53
N GLU A 137 9.15 5.27 13.67
CA GLU A 137 10.02 4.51 14.59
C GLU A 137 10.55 3.22 13.94
N ARG A 138 9.85 2.71 12.93
CA ARG A 138 10.31 1.58 12.10
C ARG A 138 11.46 1.97 11.17
N MET A 139 11.63 3.27 10.90
CA MET A 139 12.52 3.76 9.87
C MET A 139 13.89 4.11 10.47
N THR A 140 14.96 3.58 9.87
CA THR A 140 16.34 3.83 10.31
C THR A 140 16.98 5.06 9.65
N ASP A 141 16.42 5.51 8.53
CA ASP A 141 16.85 6.70 7.80
C ASP A 141 15.64 7.43 7.18
N ASN A 142 15.89 8.62 6.61
CA ASN A 142 14.91 9.41 5.88
C ASN A 142 14.75 8.99 4.42
N GLU A 143 15.42 7.92 3.98
CA GLU A 143 15.23 7.34 2.65
C GLU A 143 14.47 6.01 2.75
N LEU A 144 13.45 5.86 1.90
CA LEU A 144 12.68 4.64 1.78
C LEU A 144 12.41 4.35 0.31
N LEU A 145 12.72 3.14 -0.14
CA LEU A 145 12.37 2.66 -1.47
C LEU A 145 11.04 1.90 -1.40
N ILE A 146 10.11 2.21 -2.29
CA ILE A 146 8.79 1.59 -2.31
C ILE A 146 8.38 1.04 -3.67
N ARG A 147 7.63 -0.05 -3.63
CA ARG A 147 6.94 -0.61 -4.78
C ARG A 147 5.56 -1.09 -4.34
N VAL A 148 4.58 -0.89 -5.20
CA VAL A 148 3.18 -1.19 -4.92
C VAL A 148 2.65 -2.15 -5.98
N GLU A 149 1.90 -3.15 -5.54
CA GLU A 149 1.12 -4.01 -6.42
C GLU A 149 -0.35 -3.98 -6.00
N PHE A 150 -1.23 -3.59 -6.91
CA PHE A 150 -2.68 -3.70 -6.77
C PHE A 150 -3.13 -4.96 -7.48
N ARG A 151 -3.67 -5.92 -6.74
CA ARG A 151 -4.02 -7.25 -7.28
C ARG A 151 -5.49 -7.56 -7.08
N ASP A 152 -6.07 -8.24 -8.05
CA ASP A 152 -7.46 -8.68 -8.01
C ASP A 152 -7.59 -9.96 -7.18
N PHE A 153 -8.58 -10.02 -6.28
CA PHE A 153 -8.80 -11.23 -5.47
C PHE A 153 -9.13 -12.46 -6.31
N GLU A 154 -9.80 -12.26 -7.45
CA GLU A 154 -10.18 -13.34 -8.35
C GLU A 154 -9.13 -13.59 -9.46
N GLY A 155 -8.05 -12.78 -9.51
CA GLY A 155 -7.03 -12.85 -10.56
C GLY A 155 -7.55 -12.54 -11.97
N LYS A 156 -8.73 -11.92 -12.11
CA LYS A 156 -9.37 -11.67 -13.41
C LYS A 156 -8.87 -10.39 -14.06
N ALA A 157 -8.52 -9.39 -13.26
CA ALA A 157 -7.95 -8.13 -13.75
C ALA A 157 -6.42 -8.16 -13.69
N PRO A 158 -5.73 -7.49 -14.63
CA PRO A 158 -4.28 -7.38 -14.56
C PRO A 158 -3.85 -6.61 -13.31
N ASP A 159 -2.73 -7.02 -12.75
CA ASP A 159 -2.10 -6.34 -11.62
C ASP A 159 -1.64 -4.94 -12.04
N ILE A 160 -1.85 -3.97 -11.17
CA ILE A 160 -1.27 -2.63 -11.32
C ILE A 160 0.03 -2.61 -10.53
N ILE A 161 1.15 -2.43 -11.23
CA ILE A 161 2.48 -2.41 -10.63
C ILE A 161 3.03 -0.99 -10.71
N PHE A 162 3.49 -0.47 -9.57
CA PHE A 162 4.16 0.83 -9.52
C PHE A 162 5.48 0.77 -8.73
N PRO A 163 6.60 1.29 -9.27
CA PRO A 163 6.73 1.86 -10.62
C PRO A 163 6.56 0.78 -11.70
N GLU A 164 6.05 1.18 -12.87
CA GLU A 164 5.81 0.26 -13.98
C GLU A 164 7.11 -0.39 -14.47
N GLY A 165 7.03 -1.66 -14.90
CA GLY A 165 8.18 -2.40 -15.44
C GLY A 165 9.25 -2.80 -14.41
N THR A 166 9.00 -2.55 -13.11
CA THR A 166 9.95 -2.88 -12.05
C THR A 166 9.78 -4.29 -11.51
N SER A 167 10.90 -4.92 -11.14
CA SER A 167 10.91 -6.22 -10.48
C SER A 167 10.87 -6.08 -8.96
N ARG A 168 10.11 -6.96 -8.31
CA ARG A 168 10.13 -7.10 -6.85
C ARG A 168 11.48 -7.61 -6.31
N TYR A 169 12.32 -8.19 -7.16
CA TYR A 169 13.66 -8.68 -6.81
C TYR A 169 14.76 -7.64 -7.06
N THR A 170 14.42 -6.46 -7.59
CA THR A 170 15.40 -5.41 -7.91
C THR A 170 14.99 -4.09 -7.29
N PRO A 171 15.15 -3.91 -5.96
CA PRO A 171 14.71 -2.72 -5.26
C PRO A 171 15.35 -1.42 -5.77
N GLN A 172 16.49 -1.51 -6.47
CA GLN A 172 17.14 -0.37 -7.12
C GLN A 172 16.35 0.21 -8.30
N GLN A 173 15.19 -0.36 -8.65
CA GLN A 173 14.28 0.19 -9.66
C GLN A 173 13.07 0.90 -9.04
N TRP A 174 12.90 0.80 -7.72
CA TRP A 174 11.71 1.25 -7.00
C TRP A 174 11.68 2.77 -6.84
N LEU A 175 10.52 3.32 -6.47
CA LEU A 175 10.39 4.74 -6.20
C LEU A 175 11.13 5.06 -4.89
N ARG A 176 11.98 6.09 -4.93
CA ARG A 176 12.63 6.62 -3.74
C ARG A 176 11.79 7.72 -3.10
N LEU A 177 11.50 7.57 -1.81
CA LEU A 177 10.89 8.58 -0.96
C LEU A 177 11.98 9.24 -0.11
N ASP A 178 12.04 10.57 -0.17
CA ASP A 178 12.79 11.41 0.78
C ASP A 178 11.83 11.93 1.84
N LEU A 179 12.08 11.56 3.09
CA LEU A 179 11.24 11.81 4.25
C LEU A 179 11.68 13.04 5.07
N LYS A 180 12.68 13.79 4.62
CA LYS A 180 13.18 15.01 5.30
C LYS A 180 12.15 16.14 5.36
#